data_AF-A0A7J6KQX2-F1
#
_entry.id   AF-A0A7J6KQX2-F1
#
_cell.length_a   1.000
_cell.length_b   1.000
_cell.length_c   1.000
_cell.angle_alpha   90.00
_cell.angle_beta   90.00
_cell.angle_gamma   90.00
#
_symmetry.space_group_name_H-M   'P 1'
#
loop_
_entity.id
_entity.type
_entity.pdbx_description
1 polymer ?
#
loop_
_entity_poly.entity_id
_entity_poly.type
_entity_poly.pdbx_seq_one_letter_code
_entity_poly.pdbx_strand_id
1 'polypeptide(L)'
;MAFLRRGDTVKIKGLERKPQFNGIIGEVLDVDEEERSARIVISRSGRRSEMAVRLRNLKLIEERPPPSFASNGIRYDSIYEG
;
A
#
# COMPACT_ATOMS: atom_id res chain seq x y z
N MET A 1 -9.41 5.48 11.18
CA MET A 1 -8.68 4.21 10.92
C MET A 1 -8.52 4.09 9.43
N ALA A 2 -7.30 3.99 8.90
CA ALA A 2 -7.08 3.87 7.46
C ALA A 2 -7.30 2.41 7.04
N PHE A 3 -8.14 2.19 6.02
CA PHE A 3 -8.39 0.88 5.43
C PHE A 3 -7.45 0.72 4.23
N LEU A 4 -6.69 -0.37 4.19
CA LEU A 4 -5.87 -0.69 3.02
C LEU A 4 -6.75 -1.22 1.89
N ARG A 5 -6.43 -0.85 0.67
CA ARG A 5 -7.14 -1.25 -0.54
C ARG A 5 -6.16 -1.55 -1.66
N ARG A 6 -6.63 -2.27 -2.68
CA ARG A 6 -5.83 -2.59 -3.87
C ARG A 6 -5.34 -1.31 -4.57
N GLY A 7 -4.03 -1.27 -4.81
CA GLY A 7 -3.28 -0.16 -5.41
C GLY A 7 -2.68 0.82 -4.39
N ASP A 8 -2.95 0.65 -3.10
CA ASP A 8 -2.30 1.46 -2.07
C ASP A 8 -0.81 1.14 -1.98
N THR A 9 0.00 2.17 -1.75
CA THR A 9 1.43 2.00 -1.47
C THR A 9 1.64 1.91 0.03
N VAL A 10 2.24 0.80 0.45
CA VAL A 10 2.47 0.47 1.85
C VAL A 10 3.95 0.19 2.13
N LYS A 11 4.38 0.51 3.35
CA LYS A 11 5.70 0.16 3.88
C LYS A 11 5.58 -0.93 4.92
N ILE A 12 6.39 -1.97 4.77
CA ILE A 12 6.45 -3.09 5.71
C ILE A 12 7.17 -2.63 6.98
N LYS A 13 6.63 -2.97 8.15
CA LYS A 13 7.22 -2.71 9.47
C LYS A 13 6.90 -3.80 10.48
N GLY A 14 7.74 -3.95 11.50
CA GLY A 14 7.47 -4.80 12.66
C GLY A 14 7.41 -6.30 12.38
N LEU A 15 7.95 -6.78 11.26
CA LEU A 15 8.13 -8.22 11.04
C LEU A 15 9.24 -8.73 11.95
N GLU A 16 8.91 -9.69 12.82
CA GLU A 16 9.85 -10.31 13.75
C GLU A 16 10.57 -11.50 13.11
N ARG A 17 9.83 -12.35 12.37
CA ARG A 17 10.40 -13.56 11.74
C ARG A 17 11.27 -13.26 10.51
N LYS A 18 11.01 -12.14 9.82
CA LYS A 18 11.71 -11.75 8.60
C LYS A 18 11.99 -10.24 8.59
N PRO A 19 12.85 -9.75 9.49
CA PRO A 19 13.10 -8.31 9.64
C PRO A 19 13.74 -7.67 8.40
N GLN A 20 14.35 -8.47 7.51
CA GLN A 20 14.96 -7.99 6.26
C GLN A 20 13.95 -7.37 5.27
N PHE A 21 12.65 -7.57 5.48
CA PHE A 21 11.60 -6.92 4.69
C PHE A 21 11.09 -5.63 5.34
N ASN A 22 11.43 -5.37 6.61
CA ASN A 22 11.06 -4.10 7.23
C ASN A 22 11.75 -2.95 6.49
N GLY A 23 10.98 -1.88 6.23
CA GLY A 23 11.45 -0.74 5.48
C GLY A 23 11.17 -0.80 3.98
N ILE A 24 10.85 -1.98 3.43
CA ILE A 24 10.53 -2.15 2.02
C ILE A 24 9.14 -1.56 1.72
N ILE A 25 9.04 -0.88 0.58
CA ILE A 25 7.81 -0.34 0.02
C ILE A 25 7.25 -1.34 -0.98
N GLY A 26 5.95 -1.57 -0.92
CA GLY A 26 5.22 -2.42 -1.85
C GLY A 26 3.84 -1.86 -2.16
N GLU A 27 3.22 -2.42 -3.19
CA GLU A 27 1.86 -2.07 -3.61
C GLU A 27 0.92 -3.19 -3.18
N VAL A 28 -0.24 -2.82 -2.64
CA VAL A 28 -1.29 -3.77 -2.26
C VAL A 28 -1.96 -4.33 -3.50
N LEU A 29 -1.86 -5.64 -3.71
CA LEU A 29 -2.58 -6.35 -4.76
C LEU A 29 -3.98 -6.75 -4.32
N ASP A 30 -4.12 -7.19 -3.07
CA ASP A 30 -5.38 -7.67 -2.53
C ASP A 30 -5.37 -7.60 -1.00
N VAL A 31 -6.56 -7.46 -0.40
CA VAL A 31 -6.71 -7.37 1.05
C VAL A 31 -7.72 -8.42 1.51
N ASP A 32 -7.26 -9.28 2.41
CA ASP A 32 -8.05 -10.29 3.06
C ASP A 32 -8.41 -9.80 4.48
N GLU A 33 -9.64 -9.32 4.62
CA GLU A 33 -10.15 -8.81 5.89
C GLU A 33 -10.44 -9.93 6.90
N GLU A 34 -10.76 -11.13 6.43
CA GLU A 34 -11.01 -12.30 7.29
C GLU A 34 -9.70 -12.74 7.97
N GLU A 35 -8.64 -12.89 7.19
CA GLU A 35 -7.31 -13.30 7.67
C GLU A 35 -6.47 -12.12 8.19
N ARG A 36 -7.00 -10.90 8.15
CA ARG A 36 -6.32 -9.64 8.51
C ARG A 36 -4.94 -9.54 7.87
N SER A 37 -4.86 -9.85 6.59
CA SER A 37 -3.63 -9.84 5.80
C SER A 37 -3.85 -9.16 4.46
N ALA A 38 -2.78 -8.64 3.86
CA ALA A 38 -2.82 -8.12 2.52
C ALA A 38 -1.73 -8.79 1.69
N ARG A 39 -2.07 -9.14 0.45
CA ARG A 39 -1.11 -9.54 -0.55
C ARG A 39 -0.51 -8.29 -1.15
N ILE A 40 0.81 -8.14 -1.06
CA ILE A 40 1.54 -7.01 -1.60
C ILE A 40 2.57 -7.50 -2.62
N VAL A 41 2.90 -6.64 -3.59
CA VAL A 41 4.04 -6.84 -4.47
C VAL A 41 5.16 -5.89 -4.06
N ILE A 42 6.36 -6.44 -3.88
CA ILE A 42 7.58 -5.67 -3.64
C ILE A 42 8.52 -5.80 -4.83
N SER A 43 9.25 -4.73 -5.15
CA SER A 43 10.31 -4.78 -6.15
C SER A 43 11.67 -4.65 -5.47
N ARG A 44 12.53 -5.65 -5.65
CA ARG A 44 13.90 -5.65 -5.13
C ARG A 44 14.86 -6.10 -6.21
N SER A 45 15.86 -5.27 -6.52
CA SER A 45 16.87 -5.56 -7.55
C SER A 45 16.25 -5.97 -8.90
N GLY A 46 15.18 -5.29 -9.31
CA GLY A 46 14.47 -5.57 -10.57
C GLY A 46 13.55 -6.80 -10.56
N ARG A 47 13.53 -7.58 -9.47
CA ARG A 47 12.60 -8.71 -9.33
C ARG A 47 11.37 -8.27 -8.55
N ARG A 48 10.18 -8.55 -9.10
CA ARG A 48 8.91 -8.42 -8.38
C ARG A 48 8.66 -9.71 -7.60
N SER A 49 8.23 -9.58 -6.35
CA SER A 49 7.88 -10.72 -5.51
C SER A 49 6.61 -10.40 -4.75
N GLU A 50 5.66 -11.33 -4.80
CA GLU A 50 4.40 -11.25 -4.07
C GLU A 50 4.57 -11.86 -2.68
N MET A 51 3.98 -11.21 -1.67
CA MET A 51 4.03 -11.67 -0.30
C MET A 51 2.72 -11.35 0.42
N ALA A 52 2.22 -12.27 1.22
CA ALA A 52 1.16 -12.00 2.17
C ALA A 52 1.77 -11.42 3.46
N VAL A 53 1.29 -10.25 3.88
CA VAL A 53 1.76 -9.54 5.08
C VAL A 53 0.56 -9.14 5.92
N ARG A 54 0.65 -9.33 7.24
CA ARG A 54 -0.42 -8.94 8.17
C ARG A 54 -0.65 -7.43 8.12
N LEU A 55 -1.89 -6.99 8.22
CA LEU A 55 -2.25 -5.57 8.14
C LEU A 55 -1.52 -4.72 9.21
N ARG A 56 -1.34 -5.25 10.43
CA ARG A 56 -0.57 -4.57 11.50
C ARG A 56 0.89 -4.30 11.15
N ASN A 57 1.44 -5.09 10.22
CA ASN A 57 2.80 -5.01 9.73
C ASN A 57 2.94 -4.13 8.50
N LEU A 58 1.87 -3.45 8.09
CA LEU A 58 1.85 -2.51 6.98
C LEU A 58 1.59 -1.11 7.51
N LYS A 59 2.24 -0.13 6.89
CA LYS A 59 1.98 1.29 7.09
C LYS A 59 1.66 1.88 5.73
N LEU A 60 0.45 2.41 5.56
CA LEU A 60 0.07 3.19 4.40
C LEU A 60 1.00 4.40 4.25
N ILE A 61 1.56 4.56 3.06
CA ILE A 61 2.43 5.68 2.69
C ILE A 61 1.72 6.60 1.71
N GLU A 62 1.06 6.01 0.71
CA GLU A 62 0.30 6.72 -0.31
C GLU A 62 -0.98 5.94 -0.59
N GLU A 63 -2.11 6.61 -0.44
CA GLU A 63 -3.40 6.06 -0.87
C GLU A 63 -3.44 6.06 -2.38
N ARG A 64 -4.00 5.01 -2.98
CA ARG A 64 -4.31 5.07 -4.40
C ARG A 64 -5.19 6.30 -4.63
N PRO A 65 -4.81 7.21 -5.56
CA PRO A 65 -5.68 8.33 -5.89
C PRO A 65 -7.02 7.76 -6.39
N PRO A 66 -8.17 8.23 -5.89
CA PRO A 66 -9.45 7.73 -6.35
C PRO A 66 -9.58 7.90 -7.87
N PRO A 67 -10.39 7.07 -8.54
CA PRO A 67 -10.50 7.07 -9.99
C PRO A 67 -10.92 8.41 -10.63
N SER A 68 -11.26 9.45 -9.84
CA SER A 68 -11.46 10.83 -10.29
C SER A 68 -10.19 11.57 -10.73
N PHE A 69 -8.99 11.07 -10.38
CA PHE A 69 -7.72 11.75 -10.65
C PHE A 69 -7.12 11.46 -12.04
N ALA A 70 -7.69 10.54 -12.83
CA ALA A 70 -7.29 10.34 -14.23
C ALA A 70 -8.00 11.36 -15.15
N SER A 71 -7.94 12.65 -14.82
CA SER A 71 -8.53 13.69 -15.65
C SER A 71 -7.44 14.35 -16.48
N ASN A 72 -7.54 14.16 -17.80
CA ASN A 72 -7.02 15.06 -18.81
C ASN A 72 -7.07 16.53 -18.32
N GLY A 73 -5.93 17.08 -17.90
CA GLY A 73 -5.68 18.52 -17.84
C GLY A 73 -6.45 19.38 -16.84
N ILE A 74 -7.14 18.85 -15.82
CA ILE A 74 -7.81 19.71 -14.83
C ILE A 74 -6.84 20.06 -13.69
N ARG A 75 -6.49 21.36 -13.61
CA ARG A 75 -5.76 21.97 -12.49
C ARG A 75 -6.61 21.86 -11.22
N TYR A 76 -6.04 21.29 -10.16
CA TYR A 76 -6.65 21.26 -8.83
C TYR A 76 -6.53 22.65 -8.19
N ASP A 77 -7.63 23.40 -8.16
CA ASP A 77 -7.75 24.50 -7.22
C ASP A 77 -8.07 23.93 -5.83
N SER A 78 -7.34 24.42 -4.84
CA SER A 78 -7.26 23.95 -3.47
C SER A 78 -8.61 23.77 -2.80
N ILE A 79 -9.06 22.52 -2.62
CA ILE A 79 -10.13 22.20 -1.66
C ILE A 79 -9.83 20.90 -0.91
N TYR A 80 -8.80 20.94 -0.06
CA TYR A 80 -8.83 20.21 1.20
C TYR A 80 -8.93 21.26 2.32
N GLU A 81 -10.13 21.81 2.50
CA GLU A 81 -10.57 22.34 3.79
C GLU A 81 -11.95 21.76 4.08
N GLY A 82 -12.10 21.19 5.29
CA GLY A 82 -13.34 20.60 5.80
C GLY A 82 -13.09 19.41 6.70
#